data_AF-A0A535EHC2-F1
#
_entry.id   AF-A0A535EHC2-F1
#
_cell.length_a   1.000
_cell.length_b   1.000
_cell.length_c   1.000
_cell.angle_alpha   90.00
_cell.angle_beta   90.00
_cell.angle_gamma   90.00
#
_symmetry.space_group_name_H-M   'P 1'
#
loop_
_entity.id
_entity.type
_entity.pdbx_description
1 polymer ?
#
loop_
_entity_poly.entity_id
_entity_poly.type
_entity_poly.pdbx_seq_one_letter_code
_entity_poly.pdbx_strand_id
1 'polypeptide(L)'
;MLIADAIERVLQEQERYLNGDRDEERESARAERPVAPPEAATAATAPPLDGAQARELTARVRTAPSDVCLLIREAHRRNAAAALGYRSWEHYVRQEFNMSRRRSYELLDQAHVMLAIRDGVPLSGIPHVSPFVAGYIKSHLEDVIAEIRARLTEAPHAGEELAVKRVIDEERKRFADERRQRFAARPAAPPAAEPAPRWDSRRFWQAIEVLASLPPVSDVAPHLSGGTSQQEAQLAHAASWLATLLDRAEERVA
;
A
#
# COMPACT_ATOMS: atom_id res chain seq x y z
N MET A 1 -23.40 21.95 -8.03
CA MET A 1 -21.94 21.77 -8.00
C MET A 1 -21.64 20.36 -8.47
N LEU A 2 -20.87 20.22 -9.54
CA LEU A 2 -20.42 18.91 -10.02
C LEU A 2 -19.22 18.46 -9.16
N ILE A 3 -19.05 17.15 -9.01
CA ILE A 3 -17.92 16.58 -8.23
C ILE A 3 -16.56 17.04 -8.78
N ALA A 4 -16.47 17.34 -10.08
CA ALA A 4 -15.29 17.90 -10.72
C ALA A 4 -14.90 19.28 -10.12
N ASP A 5 -15.88 20.17 -9.92
CA ASP A 5 -15.66 21.51 -9.36
C ASP A 5 -15.18 21.44 -7.90
N ALA A 6 -15.64 20.42 -7.16
CA ALA A 6 -15.21 20.19 -5.78
C ALA A 6 -13.77 19.68 -5.72
N ILE A 7 -13.36 18.82 -6.66
CA ILE A 7 -12.00 18.28 -6.73
C ILE A 7 -11.01 19.39 -7.14
N GLU A 8 -11.35 20.22 -8.12
CA GLU A 8 -10.48 21.35 -8.51
C GLU A 8 -10.26 22.34 -7.35
N ARG A 9 -11.32 22.66 -6.58
CA ARG A 9 -11.18 23.51 -5.39
C ARG A 9 -10.27 22.93 -4.32
N VAL A 10 -10.37 21.62 -4.07
CA VAL A 10 -9.50 20.94 -3.10
C VAL A 10 -8.05 20.96 -3.56
N LEU A 11 -7.79 20.73 -4.85
CA LEU A 11 -6.44 20.77 -5.41
C LEU A 11 -5.84 22.18 -5.34
N GLN A 12 -6.63 23.22 -5.63
CA GLN A 12 -6.21 24.63 -5.53
C GLN A 12 -5.85 25.03 -4.09
N GLU A 13 -6.63 24.59 -3.10
CA GLU A 13 -6.30 24.86 -1.70
C GLU A 13 -5.07 24.08 -1.24
N GLN A 14 -4.90 22.83 -1.65
CA GLN A 14 -3.70 22.05 -1.31
C GLN A 14 -2.42 22.64 -1.91
N GLU A 15 -2.50 23.22 -3.11
CA GLU A 15 -1.36 23.88 -3.78
C GLU A 15 -0.86 25.11 -2.99
N ARG A 16 -1.76 25.80 -2.27
CA ARG A 16 -1.42 26.94 -1.40
C ARG A 16 -0.60 26.49 -0.18
N TYR A 17 -0.96 25.38 0.44
CA TYR A 17 -0.23 24.83 1.60
C TYR A 17 1.10 24.18 1.21
N LEU A 18 1.18 23.54 0.04
CA LEU A 18 2.42 22.93 -0.46
C LEU A 18 3.50 23.95 -0.88
N ASN A 19 3.09 25.16 -1.21
CA ASN A 19 3.97 26.27 -1.58
C ASN A 19 4.26 27.23 -0.41
N GLY A 20 3.33 27.39 0.55
CA GLY A 20 3.50 28.27 1.70
C GLY A 20 4.63 27.88 2.65
N ASP A 21 4.79 26.59 2.96
CA ASP A 21 5.86 26.12 3.88
C ASP A 21 7.27 26.21 3.27
N ARG A 22 7.39 26.26 1.93
CA ARG A 22 8.70 26.25 1.27
C ARG A 22 9.39 27.60 1.27
N ASP A 23 8.65 28.69 1.30
CA ASP A 23 9.26 30.03 1.22
C ASP A 23 9.83 30.46 2.58
N GLU A 24 9.15 30.13 3.68
CA GLU A 24 9.63 30.42 5.05
C GLU A 24 10.82 29.52 5.45
N GLU A 25 10.80 28.22 5.15
CA GLU A 25 11.93 27.32 5.41
C GLU A 25 13.16 27.65 4.55
N ARG A 26 12.97 28.15 3.32
CA ARG A 26 14.08 28.56 2.42
C ARG A 26 14.77 29.83 2.89
N GLU A 27 14.03 30.76 3.48
CA GLU A 27 14.59 32.03 3.95
C GLU A 27 15.35 31.84 5.26
N SER A 28 14.85 31.00 6.17
CA SER A 28 15.57 30.59 7.39
C SER A 28 16.80 29.71 7.11
N ALA A 29 16.72 28.74 6.18
CA ALA A 29 17.85 27.86 5.86
C ALA A 29 18.99 28.56 5.07
N ARG A 30 18.69 29.70 4.44
CA ARG A 30 19.69 30.50 3.69
C ARG A 30 20.56 31.37 4.59
N ALA A 31 20.07 31.72 5.79
CA ALA A 31 20.79 32.58 6.72
C ALA A 31 21.90 31.86 7.51
N GLU A 32 21.83 30.53 7.66
CA GLU A 32 22.71 29.79 8.59
C GLU A 32 23.73 28.84 7.94
N ARG A 33 23.80 28.72 6.61
CA ARG A 33 24.81 27.84 5.98
C ARG A 33 26.14 28.58 5.74
N PRO A 34 27.26 28.13 6.32
CA PRO A 34 28.58 28.62 5.94
C PRO A 34 28.81 28.33 4.46
N VAL A 35 29.20 29.36 3.71
CA VAL A 35 29.53 29.28 2.28
C VAL A 35 30.79 28.42 2.12
N ALA A 36 30.61 27.15 1.77
CA ALA A 36 31.68 26.34 1.20
C ALA A 36 32.02 26.86 -0.22
N PRO A 37 33.29 26.83 -0.65
CA PRO A 37 33.69 27.25 -2.00
C PRO A 37 32.94 26.46 -3.08
N PRO A 38 32.67 27.06 -4.25
CA PRO A 38 31.83 26.44 -5.27
C PRO A 38 32.54 25.26 -5.90
N GLU A 39 32.18 24.05 -5.47
CA GLU A 39 32.35 22.87 -6.30
C GLU A 39 31.53 23.08 -7.58
N ALA A 40 32.25 23.13 -8.70
CA ALA A 40 31.71 23.18 -10.03
C ALA A 40 30.92 21.90 -10.33
N ALA A 41 29.68 21.83 -9.85
CA ALA A 41 28.70 20.88 -10.33
C ALA A 41 28.01 21.49 -11.54
N THR A 42 28.31 20.94 -12.70
CA THR A 42 27.59 21.08 -13.96
C THR A 42 26.14 20.63 -13.82
N ALA A 43 25.31 21.44 -13.17
CA ALA A 43 23.86 21.38 -13.36
C ALA A 43 23.56 22.12 -14.66
N ALA A 44 23.84 21.46 -15.79
CA ALA A 44 23.26 21.85 -17.06
C ALA A 44 21.75 21.62 -16.95
N THR A 45 21.01 22.66 -16.59
CA THR A 45 19.54 22.64 -16.60
C THR A 45 19.12 22.43 -18.05
N ALA A 46 18.71 21.20 -18.39
CA ALA A 46 18.22 20.88 -19.71
C ALA A 46 17.07 21.85 -20.08
N PRO A 47 17.00 22.32 -21.34
CA PRO A 47 15.93 23.21 -21.77
C PRO A 47 14.56 22.57 -21.53
N PRO A 48 13.52 23.36 -21.22
CA PRO A 48 12.17 22.86 -21.01
C PRO A 48 11.68 22.11 -22.25
N LEU A 49 11.06 20.94 -22.03
CA LEU A 49 10.53 20.10 -23.10
C LEU A 49 9.43 20.83 -23.86
N ASP A 50 9.47 20.77 -25.19
CA ASP A 50 8.31 21.13 -25.99
C ASP A 50 7.18 20.08 -25.86
N GLY A 51 6.00 20.38 -26.41
CA GLY A 51 4.83 19.49 -26.30
C GLY A 51 5.00 18.13 -26.99
N ALA A 52 5.85 18.00 -28.02
CA ALA A 52 6.11 16.73 -28.68
C ALA A 52 7.08 15.88 -27.83
N GLN A 53 8.16 16.50 -27.36
CA GLN A 53 9.15 15.90 -26.47
C GLN A 53 8.53 15.43 -25.15
N ALA A 54 7.61 16.23 -24.58
CA ALA A 54 6.88 15.85 -23.37
C ALA A 54 5.98 14.61 -23.60
N ARG A 55 5.30 14.51 -24.74
CA ARG A 55 4.48 13.34 -25.09
C ARG A 55 5.33 12.10 -25.30
N GLU A 56 6.46 12.23 -25.98
CA GLU A 56 7.40 11.13 -26.19
C GLU A 56 7.99 10.64 -24.87
N LEU A 57 8.47 11.56 -24.02
CA LEU A 57 8.94 11.23 -22.68
C LEU A 57 7.84 10.54 -21.86
N THR A 58 6.61 11.06 -21.91
CA THR A 58 5.46 10.45 -21.22
C THR A 58 5.15 9.05 -21.75
N ALA A 59 5.26 8.82 -23.06
CA ALA A 59 5.09 7.50 -23.66
C ALA A 59 6.16 6.52 -23.17
N ARG A 60 7.43 6.95 -23.12
CA ARG A 60 8.54 6.16 -22.57
C ARG A 60 8.38 5.86 -21.08
N VAL A 61 7.96 6.85 -20.29
CA VAL A 61 7.66 6.67 -18.86
C VAL A 61 6.52 5.67 -18.67
N ARG A 62 5.54 5.65 -19.58
CA ARG A 62 4.44 4.69 -19.55
C ARG A 62 4.90 3.26 -19.82
N THR A 63 5.89 3.06 -20.69
CA THR A 63 6.38 1.73 -21.04
C THR A 63 7.45 1.22 -20.08
N ALA A 64 8.27 2.09 -19.47
CA ALA A 64 9.36 1.70 -18.57
C ALA A 64 8.98 0.73 -17.43
N PRO A 65 7.80 0.84 -16.78
CA PRO A 65 7.36 -0.15 -15.79
C PRO A 65 7.18 -1.57 -16.35
N SER A 66 6.91 -1.71 -17.65
CA SER A 66 6.82 -3.01 -18.33
C SER A 66 8.18 -3.70 -18.39
N ASP A 67 9.25 -2.94 -18.63
CA ASP A 67 10.61 -3.49 -18.65
C ASP A 67 11.01 -3.95 -17.24
N VAL A 68 10.66 -3.16 -16.22
CA VAL A 68 10.90 -3.52 -14.82
C VAL A 68 10.18 -4.82 -14.44
N CYS A 69 8.91 -5.00 -14.80
CA CYS A 69 8.20 -6.22 -14.43
C CYS A 69 8.79 -7.47 -15.10
N LEU A 70 9.24 -7.36 -16.36
CA LEU A 70 9.91 -8.45 -17.07
C LEU A 70 11.26 -8.81 -16.44
N LEU A 71 12.05 -7.80 -16.04
CA LEU A 71 13.32 -8.01 -15.32
C LEU A 71 13.10 -8.66 -13.95
N ILE A 72 12.09 -8.22 -13.20
CA ILE A 72 11.72 -8.82 -11.92
C ILE A 72 11.28 -10.29 -12.10
N ARG A 73 10.51 -10.60 -13.15
CA ARG A 73 10.16 -11.98 -13.49
C ARG A 73 11.38 -12.82 -13.83
N GLU A 74 12.33 -12.28 -14.59
CA GLU A 74 13.56 -12.99 -14.92
C GLU A 74 14.42 -13.23 -13.68
N ALA A 75 14.57 -12.23 -12.81
CA ALA A 75 15.25 -12.36 -11.53
C ALA A 75 14.61 -13.43 -10.64
N HIS A 76 13.27 -13.48 -10.59
CA HIS A 76 12.54 -14.51 -9.87
C HIS A 76 12.77 -15.90 -10.46
N ARG A 77 12.62 -16.04 -11.78
CA ARG A 77 12.78 -17.31 -12.51
C ARG A 77 14.20 -17.88 -12.39
N ARG A 78 15.21 -17.01 -12.42
CA ARG A 78 16.63 -17.37 -12.26
C ARG A 78 17.08 -17.47 -10.81
N ASN A 79 16.15 -17.34 -9.85
CA ASN A 79 16.44 -17.41 -8.42
C ASN A 79 17.57 -16.45 -7.98
N ALA A 80 17.53 -15.21 -8.48
CA ALA A 80 18.53 -14.18 -8.20
C ALA A 80 18.69 -13.92 -6.70
N ALA A 81 17.61 -14.05 -5.92
CA ALA A 81 17.65 -13.95 -4.46
C ALA A 81 18.64 -14.93 -3.84
N ALA A 82 18.55 -16.22 -4.19
CA ALA A 82 19.47 -17.23 -3.67
C ALA A 82 20.91 -17.03 -4.20
N ALA A 83 21.05 -16.66 -5.47
CA ALA A 83 22.36 -16.38 -6.07
C ALA A 83 23.10 -15.22 -5.38
N LEU A 84 22.37 -14.26 -4.82
CA LEU A 84 22.90 -13.13 -4.06
C LEU A 84 22.93 -13.37 -2.53
N GLY A 85 22.61 -14.59 -2.06
CA GLY A 85 22.67 -14.95 -0.65
C GLY A 85 21.48 -14.50 0.20
N TYR A 86 20.37 -14.07 -0.41
CA TYR A 86 19.16 -13.71 0.32
C TYR A 86 18.36 -14.94 0.75
N ARG A 87 17.91 -14.93 2.01
CA ARG A 87 17.12 -16.01 2.62
C ARG A 87 15.76 -16.26 1.95
N SER A 88 15.21 -15.26 1.27
CA SER A 88 13.92 -15.37 0.58
C SER A 88 13.76 -14.29 -0.49
N TRP A 89 12.86 -14.54 -1.45
CA TRP A 89 12.45 -13.54 -2.44
C TRP A 89 11.95 -12.24 -1.81
N GLU A 90 11.15 -12.35 -0.74
CA GLU A 90 10.64 -11.21 0.00
C GLU A 90 11.76 -10.37 0.62
N HIS A 91 12.79 -11.03 1.16
CA HIS A 91 13.95 -10.32 1.68
C HIS A 91 14.71 -9.60 0.56
N TYR A 92 14.94 -10.26 -0.57
CA TYR A 92 15.58 -9.69 -1.75
C TYR A 92 14.86 -8.43 -2.26
N VAL A 93 13.55 -8.52 -2.54
CA VAL A 93 12.81 -7.37 -3.12
C VAL A 93 12.64 -6.20 -2.15
N ARG A 94 12.65 -6.49 -0.84
CA ARG A 94 12.60 -5.44 0.18
C ARG A 94 13.93 -4.70 0.29
N GLN A 95 15.05 -5.40 0.21
CA GLN A 95 16.39 -4.80 0.33
C GLN A 95 16.82 -4.08 -0.96
N GLU A 96 16.65 -4.71 -2.12
CA GLU A 96 17.17 -4.19 -3.39
C GLU A 96 16.28 -3.13 -4.04
N PHE A 97 14.95 -3.25 -3.86
CA PHE A 97 13.98 -2.43 -4.59
C PHE A 97 13.05 -1.63 -3.68
N ASN A 98 13.19 -1.76 -2.35
CA ASN A 98 12.31 -1.14 -1.37
C ASN A 98 10.81 -1.45 -1.64
N MET A 99 10.51 -2.66 -2.12
CA MET A 99 9.15 -3.08 -2.47
C MET A 99 8.55 -4.02 -1.42
N SER A 100 7.24 -3.93 -1.23
CA SER A 100 6.52 -4.94 -0.45
C SER A 100 6.43 -6.27 -1.20
N ARG A 101 6.25 -7.37 -0.46
CA ARG A 101 5.97 -8.70 -1.02
C ARG A 101 4.80 -8.66 -1.99
N ARG A 102 3.69 -8.02 -1.59
CA ARG A 102 2.50 -7.90 -2.45
C ARG A 102 2.85 -7.22 -3.77
N ARG A 103 3.55 -6.09 -3.71
CA ARG A 103 3.93 -5.34 -4.91
C ARG A 103 4.81 -6.17 -5.85
N SER A 104 5.73 -6.97 -5.31
CA SER A 104 6.58 -7.83 -6.15
C SER A 104 5.77 -8.92 -6.87
N TYR A 105 4.82 -9.58 -6.19
CA TYR A 105 3.94 -10.54 -6.84
C TYR A 105 2.99 -9.90 -7.85
N GLU A 106 2.50 -8.68 -7.61
CA GLU A 106 1.72 -7.92 -8.61
C GLU A 106 2.52 -7.70 -9.91
N LEU A 107 3.82 -7.40 -9.81
CA LEU A 107 4.70 -7.26 -10.98
C LEU A 107 4.97 -8.60 -11.67
N LEU A 108 5.10 -9.69 -10.92
CA LEU A 108 5.24 -11.04 -11.49
C LEU A 108 3.97 -11.44 -12.27
N ASP A 109 2.80 -11.16 -11.72
CA ASP A 109 1.52 -11.41 -12.37
C ASP A 109 1.34 -10.55 -13.64
N GLN A 110 1.75 -9.28 -13.57
CA GLN A 110 1.78 -8.40 -14.74
C GLN A 110 2.65 -8.98 -15.86
N ALA A 111 3.89 -9.36 -15.55
CA ALA A 111 4.81 -9.94 -16.53
C ALA A 111 4.29 -11.26 -17.10
N HIS A 112 3.64 -12.09 -16.28
CA HIS A 112 3.01 -13.33 -16.73
C HIS A 112 1.93 -13.06 -17.78
N VAL A 113 1.00 -12.15 -17.50
CA VAL A 113 -0.10 -11.80 -18.42
C VAL A 113 0.45 -11.20 -19.72
N MET A 114 1.40 -10.27 -19.65
CA MET A 114 1.97 -9.63 -20.84
C MET A 114 2.62 -10.64 -21.79
N LEU A 115 3.36 -11.61 -21.24
CA LEU A 115 4.03 -12.64 -22.02
C LEU A 115 3.06 -13.69 -22.56
N ALA A 116 2.06 -14.08 -21.78
CA ALA A 116 1.02 -14.99 -22.24
C ALA A 116 0.23 -14.41 -23.41
N ILE A 117 -0.12 -13.11 -23.36
CA ILE A 117 -0.78 -12.45 -24.50
C ILE A 117 0.17 -12.44 -25.71
N ARG A 118 1.43 -12.01 -25.53
CA ARG A 118 2.43 -12.03 -26.61
C ARG A 118 2.60 -13.41 -27.25
N ASP A 119 2.67 -14.46 -26.44
CA ASP A 119 2.87 -15.84 -26.94
C ASP A 119 1.58 -16.41 -27.53
N GLY A 120 0.43 -15.90 -27.09
CA GLY A 120 -0.89 -16.31 -27.53
C GLY A 120 -1.34 -15.69 -28.84
N VAL A 121 -0.78 -14.55 -29.26
CA VAL A 121 -1.22 -13.82 -30.46
C VAL A 121 -0.03 -13.43 -31.34
N PRO A 122 -0.20 -13.35 -32.67
CA PRO A 122 0.85 -12.83 -33.53
C PRO A 122 1.02 -11.34 -33.22
N LEU A 123 2.01 -11.01 -32.40
CA LEU A 123 2.31 -9.64 -32.00
C LEU A 123 3.83 -9.43 -32.08
N SER A 124 4.25 -8.35 -32.73
CA SER A 124 5.67 -8.01 -32.88
C SER A 124 6.30 -7.46 -31.60
N GLY A 125 5.49 -7.00 -30.64
CA GLY A 125 5.92 -6.38 -29.39
C GLY A 125 5.30 -6.99 -28.14
N ILE A 126 5.65 -6.44 -26.98
CA ILE A 126 5.05 -6.82 -25.70
C ILE A 126 3.89 -5.87 -25.40
N PRO A 127 2.66 -6.38 -25.20
CA PRO A 127 1.52 -5.51 -24.96
C PRO A 127 1.62 -4.88 -23.57
N HIS A 128 1.36 -3.58 -23.47
CA HIS A 128 1.32 -2.91 -22.17
C HIS A 128 0.02 -3.25 -21.42
N VAL A 129 0.14 -4.01 -20.34
CA VAL A 129 -0.95 -4.29 -19.40
C VAL A 129 -0.59 -3.71 -18.04
N SER A 130 -1.49 -2.94 -17.41
CA SER A 130 -1.21 -2.40 -16.07
C SER A 130 -1.27 -3.50 -15.00
N PRO A 131 -0.58 -3.36 -13.84
CA PRO A 131 -0.62 -4.37 -12.77
C PRO A 131 -2.04 -4.70 -12.30
N PHE A 132 -2.90 -3.69 -12.21
CA PHE A 132 -4.28 -3.85 -11.75
C PHE A 132 -5.12 -4.67 -12.74
N VAL A 133 -5.01 -4.36 -14.04
CA VAL A 133 -5.73 -5.08 -15.09
C VAL A 133 -5.18 -6.49 -15.22
N ALA A 134 -3.85 -6.68 -15.11
CA ALA A 134 -3.25 -8.01 -15.13
C ALA A 134 -3.77 -8.90 -14.00
N GLY A 135 -3.86 -8.39 -12.76
CA GLY A 135 -4.41 -9.15 -11.65
C GLY A 135 -5.88 -9.56 -11.85
N TYR A 136 -6.66 -8.75 -12.56
CA TYR A 136 -8.04 -9.08 -12.95
C TYR A 136 -8.08 -10.11 -14.08
N ILE A 137 -7.38 -9.85 -15.20
CA ILE A 137 -7.31 -10.72 -16.37
C ILE A 137 -6.75 -12.11 -16.03
N LYS A 138 -5.84 -12.20 -15.06
CA LYS A 138 -5.14 -13.45 -14.69
C LYS A 138 -6.08 -14.64 -14.49
N SER A 139 -7.28 -14.44 -13.94
CA SER A 139 -8.23 -15.55 -13.70
C SER A 139 -8.94 -16.09 -14.95
N HIS A 140 -8.91 -15.34 -16.06
CA HIS A 140 -9.65 -15.60 -17.29
C HIS A 140 -8.81 -15.24 -18.52
N LEU A 141 -7.49 -15.43 -18.40
CA LEU A 141 -6.50 -15.03 -19.39
C LEU A 141 -6.68 -15.75 -20.72
N GLU A 142 -7.03 -17.02 -20.69
CA GLU A 142 -7.28 -17.82 -21.90
C GLU A 142 -8.48 -17.29 -22.69
N ASP A 143 -9.56 -16.88 -22.01
CA ASP A 143 -10.74 -16.29 -22.65
C ASP A 143 -10.38 -14.96 -23.32
N VAL A 144 -9.55 -14.14 -22.67
CA VAL A 144 -9.05 -12.88 -23.24
C VAL A 144 -8.17 -13.13 -24.46
N ILE A 145 -7.29 -14.13 -24.42
CA ILE A 145 -6.46 -14.50 -25.59
C ILE A 145 -7.34 -15.00 -26.74
N ALA A 146 -8.35 -15.82 -26.45
CA ALA A 146 -9.29 -16.32 -27.45
C ALA A 146 -10.09 -15.18 -28.10
N GLU A 147 -10.55 -14.21 -27.31
CA GLU A 147 -11.23 -13.01 -27.82
C GLU A 147 -10.32 -12.17 -28.73
N ILE A 148 -9.05 -11.98 -28.35
CA ILE A 148 -8.10 -11.27 -29.21
C ILE A 148 -7.93 -12.01 -30.54
N ARG A 149 -7.75 -13.34 -30.52
CA ARG A 149 -7.61 -14.15 -31.75
C ARG A 149 -8.84 -14.06 -32.65
N ALA A 150 -10.04 -14.09 -32.07
CA ALA A 150 -11.29 -13.94 -32.82
C ALA A 150 -11.32 -12.59 -33.57
N ARG A 151 -10.99 -11.49 -32.87
CA ARG A 151 -10.97 -10.15 -33.49
C ARG A 151 -9.91 -9.98 -34.56
N LEU A 152 -8.74 -10.60 -34.40
CA LEU A 152 -7.70 -10.59 -35.42
C LEU A 152 -8.15 -11.32 -36.70
N THR A 153 -8.98 -12.36 -36.54
CA THR A 153 -9.56 -13.09 -37.68
C THR A 153 -10.63 -12.26 -38.40
N GLU A 154 -11.47 -11.54 -37.65
CA GLU A 154 -12.53 -10.70 -38.21
C GLU A 154 -12.01 -9.43 -38.90
N ALA A 155 -10.88 -8.87 -38.42
CA ALA A 155 -10.31 -7.63 -38.95
C ALA A 155 -8.78 -7.73 -39.16
N PRO A 156 -8.32 -8.50 -40.17
CA PRO A 156 -6.89 -8.74 -40.40
C PRO A 156 -6.06 -7.47 -40.67
N HIS A 157 -6.71 -6.42 -41.20
CA HIS A 157 -6.04 -5.15 -41.55
C HIS A 157 -6.11 -4.10 -40.44
N ALA A 158 -6.77 -4.36 -39.31
CA ALA A 158 -6.98 -3.37 -38.27
C ALA A 158 -5.78 -3.15 -37.33
N GLY A 159 -4.62 -3.73 -37.63
CA GLY A 159 -3.41 -3.65 -36.82
C GLY A 159 -3.50 -4.49 -35.55
N GLU A 160 -2.60 -5.47 -35.41
CA GLU A 160 -2.58 -6.44 -34.30
C GLU A 160 -2.53 -5.74 -32.94
N GLU A 161 -1.66 -4.74 -32.81
CA GLU A 161 -1.51 -3.93 -31.59
C GLU A 161 -2.80 -3.21 -31.19
N LEU A 162 -3.55 -2.69 -32.17
CA LEU A 162 -4.81 -1.99 -31.91
C LEU A 162 -5.90 -2.97 -31.48
N ALA A 163 -5.95 -4.18 -32.04
CA ALA A 163 -6.87 -5.21 -31.61
C ALA A 163 -6.60 -5.63 -30.16
N VAL A 164 -5.34 -5.92 -29.82
CA VAL A 164 -4.91 -6.26 -28.45
C VAL A 164 -5.24 -5.12 -27.49
N LYS A 165 -4.87 -3.88 -27.84
CA LYS A 165 -5.14 -2.70 -27.02
C LYS A 165 -6.64 -2.49 -26.76
N ARG A 166 -7.50 -2.70 -27.76
CA ARG A 166 -8.96 -2.57 -27.60
C ARG A 166 -9.51 -3.57 -26.59
N VAL A 167 -9.12 -4.84 -26.70
CA VAL A 167 -9.56 -5.87 -25.74
C VAL A 167 -9.10 -5.53 -24.32
N ILE A 168 -7.83 -5.12 -24.14
CA ILE A 168 -7.31 -4.71 -22.83
C ILE A 168 -8.06 -3.48 -22.28
N ASP A 169 -8.37 -2.50 -23.11
CA ASP A 169 -9.11 -1.31 -22.71
C ASP A 169 -10.56 -1.65 -22.32
N GLU A 170 -11.18 -2.64 -22.96
CA GLU A 170 -12.49 -3.15 -22.59
C GLU A 170 -12.46 -3.92 -21.26
N GLU A 171 -11.46 -4.77 -21.04
CA GLU A 171 -11.27 -5.46 -19.76
C GLU A 171 -11.02 -4.47 -18.62
N ARG A 172 -10.26 -3.40 -18.89
CA ARG A 172 -10.06 -2.31 -17.95
C ARG A 172 -11.38 -1.62 -17.59
N LYS A 173 -12.27 -1.39 -18.57
CA LYS A 173 -13.59 -0.80 -18.33
C LYS A 173 -14.47 -1.74 -17.51
N ARG A 174 -14.56 -3.03 -17.89
CA ARG A 174 -15.30 -4.06 -17.15
C ARG A 174 -14.89 -4.10 -15.69
N PHE A 175 -13.59 -4.14 -15.41
CA PHE A 175 -13.07 -4.10 -14.05
C PHE A 175 -13.46 -2.83 -13.29
N ALA A 176 -13.37 -1.66 -13.92
CA ALA A 176 -13.75 -0.39 -13.30
C ALA A 176 -15.25 -0.36 -12.97
N ASP A 177 -16.09 -0.86 -13.86
CA ASP A 177 -17.54 -0.94 -13.69
C ASP A 177 -17.92 -1.94 -12.59
N GLU A 178 -17.33 -3.13 -12.57
CA GLU A 178 -17.52 -4.10 -11.49
C GLU A 178 -17.15 -3.52 -10.13
N ARG A 179 -16.02 -2.82 -10.04
CA ARG A 179 -15.62 -2.17 -8.78
C ARG A 179 -16.60 -1.10 -8.36
N ARG A 180 -17.08 -0.30 -9.31
CA ARG A 180 -18.09 0.72 -9.06
C ARG A 180 -19.40 0.10 -8.58
N GLN A 181 -19.84 -0.98 -9.22
CA GLN A 181 -21.03 -1.73 -8.83
C GLN A 181 -20.87 -2.35 -7.44
N ARG A 182 -19.73 -3.00 -7.13
CA ARG A 182 -19.44 -3.54 -5.78
C ARG A 182 -19.43 -2.45 -4.72
N PHE A 183 -18.92 -1.27 -5.04
CA PHE A 183 -18.94 -0.14 -4.12
C PHE A 183 -20.37 0.41 -3.91
N ALA A 184 -21.15 0.54 -4.98
CA ALA A 184 -22.55 0.99 -4.91
C ALA A 184 -23.46 -0.03 -4.20
N ALA A 185 -23.22 -1.32 -4.41
CA ALA A 185 -23.94 -2.42 -3.77
C ALA A 185 -23.46 -2.69 -2.34
N ARG A 186 -22.37 -2.03 -1.88
CA ARG A 186 -21.93 -2.16 -0.50
C ARG A 186 -23.01 -1.55 0.39
N PRO A 187 -23.68 -2.34 1.25
CA PRO A 187 -24.67 -1.78 2.15
C PRO A 187 -24.00 -0.67 2.96
N ALA A 188 -24.74 0.43 3.16
CA ALA A 188 -24.29 1.47 4.06
C ALA A 188 -23.87 0.79 5.36
N ALA A 189 -22.62 1.01 5.78
CA ALA A 189 -22.16 0.44 7.04
C ALA A 189 -23.19 0.84 8.10
N PRO A 190 -23.68 -0.10 8.94
CA PRO A 190 -24.51 0.30 10.06
C PRO A 190 -23.78 1.41 10.82
N PRO A 191 -24.49 2.42 11.35
CA PRO A 191 -23.87 3.46 12.16
C PRO A 191 -22.98 2.74 13.16
N ALA A 192 -21.69 3.08 13.18
CA ALA A 192 -20.70 2.37 13.96
C ALA A 192 -21.25 2.18 15.37
N ALA A 193 -21.61 0.93 15.72
CA ALA A 193 -21.84 0.59 17.11
C ALA A 193 -20.61 1.11 17.84
N GLU A 194 -20.82 1.89 18.91
CA GLU A 194 -19.73 2.45 19.69
C GLU A 194 -18.69 1.35 19.87
N PRO A 195 -17.43 1.57 19.44
CA PRO A 195 -16.43 0.53 19.51
C PRO A 195 -16.41 0.06 20.96
N ALA A 196 -16.74 -1.22 21.18
CA ALA A 196 -16.68 -1.82 22.50
C ALA A 196 -15.38 -1.37 23.17
N PRO A 197 -15.42 -0.95 24.44
CA PRO A 197 -14.28 -0.32 25.10
C PRO A 197 -13.04 -1.17 24.82
N ARG A 198 -12.10 -0.59 24.06
CA ARG A 198 -10.85 -1.25 23.71
C ARG A 198 -10.04 -1.34 24.99
N TRP A 199 -10.24 -2.42 25.72
CA TRP A 199 -9.42 -2.75 26.87
C TRP A 199 -7.97 -2.93 26.38
N ASP A 200 -7.06 -2.20 26.99
CA ASP A 200 -5.64 -2.32 26.68
C ASP A 200 -5.06 -3.48 27.50
N SER A 201 -5.01 -4.66 26.87
CA SER A 201 -4.44 -5.87 27.48
C SER A 201 -3.03 -5.66 28.03
N ARG A 202 -2.23 -4.80 27.41
CA ARG A 202 -0.86 -4.52 27.85
C ARG A 202 -0.86 -3.74 29.16
N ARG A 203 -1.68 -2.69 29.26
CA ARG A 203 -1.85 -1.93 30.52
C ARG A 203 -2.40 -2.80 31.64
N PHE A 204 -3.34 -3.69 31.31
CA PHE A 204 -3.88 -4.64 32.28
C PHE A 204 -2.78 -5.54 32.86
N TRP A 205 -1.98 -6.21 32.00
CA TRP A 205 -0.90 -7.08 32.47
C TRP A 205 0.20 -6.34 33.22
N GLN A 206 0.52 -5.11 32.81
CA GLN A 206 1.47 -4.26 33.56
C GLN A 206 0.96 -3.94 34.96
N ALA A 207 -0.34 -3.68 35.13
CA ALA A 207 -0.90 -3.44 36.47
C ALA A 207 -0.83 -4.70 37.36
N ILE A 208 -1.07 -5.89 36.79
CA ILE A 208 -0.91 -7.16 37.51
C ILE A 208 0.55 -7.39 37.93
N GLU A 209 1.50 -7.12 37.03
CA GLU A 209 2.93 -7.25 37.31
C GLU A 209 3.37 -6.31 38.45
N VAL A 210 2.88 -5.07 38.44
CA VAL A 210 3.13 -4.11 39.53
C VAL A 210 2.58 -4.64 40.86
N LEU A 211 1.34 -5.12 40.89
CA LEU A 211 0.73 -5.68 42.11
C LEU A 211 1.50 -6.90 42.63
N ALA A 212 1.97 -7.77 41.74
CA ALA A 212 2.76 -8.95 42.09
C ALA A 212 4.17 -8.59 42.61
N SER A 213 4.70 -7.42 42.25
CA SER A 213 6.00 -6.93 42.69
C SER A 213 5.96 -6.17 44.03
N LEU A 214 4.78 -5.91 44.58
CA LEU A 214 4.65 -5.18 45.85
C LEU A 214 5.20 -6.01 47.03
N PRO A 215 5.74 -5.36 48.07
CA PRO A 215 6.15 -6.02 49.30
C PRO A 215 4.96 -6.78 49.94
N PRO A 216 5.23 -7.78 50.80
CA PRO A 216 4.21 -8.48 51.57
C PRO A 216 3.23 -7.49 52.24
N VAL A 217 1.95 -7.84 52.27
CA VAL A 217 0.89 -6.96 52.82
C VAL A 217 1.18 -6.59 54.28
N SER A 218 1.87 -7.44 55.04
CA SER A 218 2.34 -7.15 56.41
C SER A 218 3.23 -5.92 56.50
N ASP A 219 4.00 -5.64 55.45
CA ASP A 219 4.99 -4.56 55.40
C ASP A 219 4.34 -3.27 54.88
N VAL A 220 3.32 -3.41 54.03
CA VAL A 220 2.62 -2.28 53.42
C VAL A 220 1.48 -1.77 54.31
N ALA A 221 0.74 -2.67 54.98
CA ALA A 221 -0.45 -2.33 55.77
C ALA A 221 -0.22 -1.25 56.85
N PRO A 222 0.90 -1.24 57.62
CA PRO A 222 1.17 -0.19 58.59
C PRO A 222 1.25 1.21 57.96
N HIS A 223 1.70 1.31 56.72
CA HIS A 223 1.89 2.55 55.98
C HIS A 223 0.61 3.05 55.26
N LEU A 224 -0.44 2.24 55.20
CA LEU A 224 -1.74 2.61 54.62
C LEU A 224 -2.66 3.32 55.63
N SER A 225 -2.19 3.54 56.86
CA SER A 225 -2.92 4.22 57.94
C SER A 225 -3.17 5.69 57.57
N GLY A 226 -4.41 6.03 57.19
CA GLY A 226 -4.80 7.39 56.78
C GLY A 226 -5.58 7.48 55.47
N GLY A 227 -5.96 6.35 54.87
CA GLY A 227 -6.83 6.33 53.70
C GLY A 227 -8.20 6.94 53.96
N THR A 228 -8.78 7.55 52.93
CA THR A 228 -10.19 7.97 52.95
C THR A 228 -11.10 6.75 52.79
N SER A 229 -12.35 6.82 53.29
CA SER A 229 -13.34 5.74 53.09
C SER A 229 -13.56 5.39 51.60
N GLN A 230 -13.31 6.35 50.70
CA GLN A 230 -13.34 6.13 49.26
C GLN A 230 -12.20 5.23 48.78
N GLN A 231 -10.98 5.40 49.30
CA GLN A 231 -9.82 4.56 48.95
C GLN A 231 -10.00 3.14 49.49
N GLU A 232 -10.56 2.98 50.69
CA GLU A 232 -10.90 1.67 51.26
C GLU A 232 -11.95 0.94 50.41
N ALA A 233 -13.00 1.66 49.98
CA ALA A 233 -14.03 1.11 49.11
C ALA A 233 -13.48 0.71 47.73
N GLN A 234 -12.56 1.50 47.16
CA GLN A 234 -11.89 1.19 45.90
C GLN A 234 -11.00 -0.05 46.01
N LEU A 235 -10.27 -0.20 47.12
CA LEU A 235 -9.44 -1.38 47.38
C LEU A 235 -10.29 -2.64 47.52
N ALA A 236 -11.39 -2.58 48.28
CA ALA A 236 -12.33 -3.69 48.43
C ALA A 236 -12.96 -4.09 47.09
N HIS A 237 -13.33 -3.11 46.27
CA HIS A 237 -13.87 -3.36 44.93
C HIS A 237 -12.84 -4.02 44.01
N ALA A 238 -11.60 -3.51 43.98
CA ALA A 238 -10.53 -4.10 43.18
C ALA A 238 -10.20 -5.54 43.60
N ALA A 239 -10.17 -5.82 44.90
CA ALA A 239 -9.94 -7.16 45.44
C ALA A 239 -11.03 -8.15 45.01
N SER A 240 -12.31 -7.75 45.14
CA SER A 240 -13.45 -8.57 44.71
C SER A 240 -13.44 -8.84 43.20
N TRP A 241 -13.09 -7.83 42.39
CA TRP A 241 -12.96 -7.97 40.96
C TRP A 241 -11.83 -8.95 40.55
N LEU A 242 -10.67 -8.86 41.19
CA LEU A 242 -9.54 -9.76 40.94
C LEU A 242 -9.85 -11.21 41.34
N ALA A 243 -10.55 -11.42 42.45
CA ALA A 243 -11.00 -12.75 42.86
C ALA A 243 -11.94 -13.37 41.81
N THR A 244 -12.92 -12.60 41.34
CA THR A 244 -13.83 -13.03 40.27
C THR A 244 -13.07 -13.35 38.98
N LEU A 245 -12.06 -12.55 38.63
CA LEU A 245 -11.23 -12.80 37.45
C LEU A 245 -10.46 -14.12 37.57
N LEU A 246 -9.92 -14.42 38.75
CA LEU A 246 -9.18 -15.65 39.01
C LEU A 246 -10.08 -16.88 38.85
N ASP A 247 -11.27 -16.87 39.47
CA ASP A 247 -12.25 -17.96 39.35
C ASP A 247 -12.58 -18.24 37.87
N ARG A 248 -12.78 -17.17 37.08
CA ARG A 248 -13.08 -17.27 35.65
C ARG A 248 -11.88 -17.73 34.81
N ALA A 249 -10.65 -17.49 35.26
CA ALA A 249 -9.46 -17.98 34.57
C ALA A 249 -9.24 -19.47 34.82
N GLU A 250 -9.50 -19.94 36.04
CA GLU A 250 -9.41 -21.36 36.43
C GLU A 250 -10.46 -22.20 35.67
N GLU A 251 -11.69 -21.70 35.51
CA GLU A 251 -12.75 -22.31 34.68
C GLU A 251 -12.35 -22.54 33.21
N ARG A 252 -11.33 -21.84 32.70
CA ARG A 252 -10.88 -21.93 31.29
C ARG A 252 -9.69 -22.85 31.07
N VAL A 253 -9.02 -23.25 32.15
CA VAL A 253 -7.81 -24.09 32.11
C VAL A 253 -8.11 -25.54 32.51
N ALA A 254 -9.23 -25.77 33.21
CA ALA A 254 -9.81 -27.09 33.49
C ALA A 254 -10.57 -27.67 32.27
#